data_AF-A0A1G7GH76-F1
#
_entry.id   AF-A0A1G7GH76-F1
#
_cell.length_a   1.000
_cell.length_b   1.000
_cell.length_c   1.000
_cell.angle_alpha   90.00
_cell.angle_beta   90.00
_cell.angle_gamma   90.00
#
_symmetry.space_group_name_H-M   'P 1'
#
loop_
_entity.id
_entity.type
_entity.pdbx_description
1 polymer ?
#
loop_
_entity_poly.entity_id
_entity_poly.type
_entity_poly.pdbx_seq_one_letter_code
_entity_poly.pdbx_strand_id
1 'polypeptide(L)' 'MNKYTEPMPADLLLKLYAYYKIANKNYDNPGSSTPLINAFKANALIQANKMSREDAMKAYVKLVKQNFHS' A
#
# COMPACT_ATOMS: atom_id res chain seq x y z
N MET A 1 0.98 18.92 12.54
CA MET A 1 1.88 19.03 11.36
C MET A 1 2.43 17.64 11.07
N ASN A 2 2.21 17.11 9.87
CA ASN A 2 2.83 15.84 9.45
C ASN A 2 4.34 16.09 9.32
N LYS A 3 5.16 15.45 10.15
CA LYS A 3 6.63 15.62 10.23
C LYS A 3 7.39 14.94 9.09
N TYR A 4 6.91 15.03 7.86
CA TYR A 4 7.63 14.52 6.69
C TYR A 4 8.11 15.69 5.84
N THR A 5 9.36 16.07 6.05
CA THR A 5 10.06 17.11 5.27
C THR A 5 10.61 16.57 3.94
N GLU A 6 10.63 15.24 3.76
CA GLU A 6 11.01 14.57 2.52
C GLU A 6 9.86 13.71 1.99
N PRO A 7 9.67 13.64 0.65
CA PRO A 7 8.66 12.79 0.05
C PRO A 7 8.93 11.32 0.41
N MET A 8 7.90 10.63 0.89
CA MET A 8 8.00 9.21 1.21
C MET A 8 8.43 8.39 -0.02
N PRO A 9 9.23 7.33 0.16
CA PRO A 9 9.58 6.43 -0.93
C PRO A 9 8.33 5.88 -1.62
N ALA A 10 8.27 5.94 -2.95
CA ALA A 10 7.11 5.46 -3.71
C ALA A 10 6.81 3.97 -3.45
N ASP A 11 7.84 3.15 -3.24
CA ASP A 11 7.72 1.73 -2.88
C ASP A 11 6.98 1.52 -1.54
N LEU A 12 7.25 2.38 -0.54
CA LEU A 12 6.54 2.34 0.75
C LEU A 12 5.05 2.60 0.55
N LEU A 13 4.69 3.60 -0.25
CA LEU A 13 3.31 3.95 -0.56
C LEU A 13 2.60 2.83 -1.33
N LEU A 14 3.27 2.21 -2.29
CA LEU A 14 2.73 1.09 -3.08
C LEU A 14 2.49 -0.16 -2.22
N LYS A 15 3.40 -0.47 -1.27
CA LYS A 15 3.21 -1.55 -0.29
C LYS A 15 2.03 -1.30 0.64
N LEU A 16 1.92 -0.08 1.19
CA LEU A 16 0.76 0.31 2.02
C LEU A 16 -0.55 0.16 1.26
N TYR A 17 -0.59 0.61 0.00
CA TYR A 17 -1.75 0.46 -0.87
C TYR A 17 -2.13 -1.01 -1.09
N ALA A 18 -1.17 -1.87 -1.44
CA ALA A 18 -1.43 -3.27 -1.72
C ALA A 18 -1.94 -4.02 -0.48
N TYR A 19 -1.29 -3.82 0.67
CA TYR A 19 -1.71 -4.44 1.93
C TYR A 19 -3.09 -3.98 2.36
N TYR A 20 -3.40 -2.68 2.22
CA TYR A 20 -4.72 -2.16 2.54
C TYR A 20 -5.82 -2.78 1.66
N LYS A 21 -5.60 -2.91 0.34
CA LYS A 21 -6.60 -3.48 -0.58
C LYS A 21 -6.89 -4.95 -0.30
N ILE A 22 -5.83 -5.75 -0.06
CA ILE A 22 -5.96 -7.17 0.29
C ILE A 22 -6.63 -7.32 1.66
N ALA A 23 -6.18 -6.56 2.67
CA ALA A 23 -6.74 -6.57 4.02
C ALA A 23 -8.25 -6.26 4.04
N ASN A 24 -8.71 -5.36 3.17
CA ASN A 24 -10.12 -4.98 3.12
C ASN A 24 -10.96 -5.83 2.17
N LYS A 25 -10.39 -6.83 1.47
CA LYS A 25 -11.06 -7.55 0.36
C LYS A 25 -11.66 -6.59 -0.68
N ASN A 26 -11.05 -5.41 -0.85
CA ASN A 26 -11.54 -4.42 -1.77
C ASN A 26 -10.83 -4.60 -3.11
N TYR A 27 -11.48 -5.33 -4.02
CA TYR A 27 -11.03 -5.54 -5.41
C TYR A 27 -11.56 -4.47 -6.37
N ASP A 28 -12.27 -3.45 -5.87
CA ASP A 28 -12.79 -2.39 -6.74
C ASP A 28 -11.64 -1.71 -7.48
N ASN A 29 -11.82 -1.47 -8.78
CA ASN A 29 -10.79 -0.85 -9.59
C ASN A 29 -10.42 0.52 -9.00
N PRO A 30 -9.14 0.81 -8.75
CA PRO A 30 -8.74 2.14 -8.34
C PRO A 30 -9.06 3.12 -9.48
N GLY A 31 -10.09 3.93 -9.31
CA GLY A 31 -10.30 5.11 -10.14
C GLY A 31 -9.16 6.09 -9.88
N SER A 32 -8.10 6.02 -10.67
CA SER A 32 -7.08 7.06 -10.73
C SER A 32 -6.97 7.61 -12.14
N SER A 33 -6.74 8.91 -12.23
CA SER A 33 -6.78 9.74 -13.45
C SER A 33 -5.56 9.54 -14.37
N THR A 34 -4.55 8.75 -13.98
CA THR A 34 -3.36 8.52 -14.82
C THR A 34 -3.02 7.02 -14.98
N PRO A 35 -2.88 6.50 -16.22
CA PRO A 35 -2.56 5.09 -16.49
C PRO A 35 -1.27 4.58 -15.86
N LEU A 36 -0.23 5.42 -15.78
CA LEU A 36 1.07 5.03 -15.25
C LEU A 36 1.01 4.66 -13.76
N ILE A 37 0.34 5.47 -12.94
CA ILE A 37 0.17 5.20 -11.50
C ILE A 37 -0.67 3.93 -11.29
N ASN A 38 -1.66 3.67 -12.16
CA ASN A 38 -2.46 2.45 -12.11
C ASN A 38 -1.61 1.21 -12.40
N ALA A 39 -0.66 1.26 -13.34
CA ALA A 39 0.25 0.16 -13.62
C ALA A 39 1.12 -0.18 -12.40
N PHE A 40 1.66 0.83 -11.70
CA PHE A 40 2.41 0.60 -10.46
C PHE A 40 1.56 -0.03 -9.35
N LYS A 41 0.32 0.45 -9.18
CA LYS A 41 -0.63 -0.12 -8.21
C LYS A 41 -0.99 -1.57 -8.54
N ALA A 42 -1.22 -1.88 -9.82
CA ALA A 42 -1.51 -3.24 -10.28
C ALA A 42 -0.33 -4.17 -10.00
N ASN A 43 0.90 -3.73 -10.32
CA ASN A 43 2.12 -4.49 -10.03
C ASN A 43 2.29 -4.76 -8.53
N ALA A 44 2.05 -3.76 -7.68
CA ALA A 44 2.11 -3.94 -6.23
C ALA A 44 1.07 -4.95 -5.71
N LEU A 45 -0.15 -4.93 -6.26
CA LEU A 45 -1.18 -5.92 -5.92
C LEU A 45 -0.79 -7.33 -6.36
N ILE A 46 -0.27 -7.49 -7.59
CA ILE A 46 0.20 -8.78 -8.10
C ILE A 46 1.30 -9.35 -7.19
N GLN A 47 2.26 -8.50 -6.78
CA GLN A 47 3.35 -8.90 -5.87
C GLN A 47 2.83 -9.37 -4.50
N ALA A 48 1.76 -8.74 -3.99
CA ALA A 48 1.19 -9.06 -2.68
C ALA A 48 0.08 -10.13 -2.73
N ASN A 49 -0.34 -10.59 -3.91
CA ASN A 49 -1.54 -11.43 -4.10
C ASN A 49 -1.51 -12.80 -3.40
N LYS A 50 -0.33 -13.27 -2.98
CA LYS A 50 -0.20 -14.52 -2.21
C LYS A 50 -0.44 -14.34 -0.70
N MET A 51 -0.61 -13.12 -0.23
CA MET A 51 -0.83 -12.84 1.19
C MET A 51 -2.27 -13.16 1.60
N SER A 52 -2.42 -13.81 2.76
CA SER A 52 -3.71 -13.88 3.41
C SER A 52 -4.18 -12.49 3.87
N ARG A 53 -5.48 -12.36 4.13
CA ARG A 53 -6.05 -11.12 4.67
C ARG A 53 -5.43 -10.78 6.03
N GLU A 54 -5.27 -11.76 6.92
CA GLU A 54 -4.64 -11.52 8.23
C GLU A 54 -3.18 -11.08 8.09
N ASP A 55 -2.42 -11.70 7.18
CA ASP A 55 -1.02 -11.33 6.97
C ASP A 55 -0.88 -9.94 6.36
N ALA A 56 -1.79 -9.56 5.45
CA ALA A 56 -1.84 -8.21 4.90
C ALA A 56 -2.12 -7.16 5.99
N MET A 57 -3.03 -7.44 6.92
CA MET A 57 -3.29 -6.55 8.06
C MET A 57 -2.07 -6.41 8.97
N LYS A 58 -1.43 -7.53 9.33
CA LYS A 58 -0.23 -7.53 10.18
C LYS A 58 0.92 -6.77 9.51
N ALA A 59 1.15 -7.02 8.23
CA ALA A 59 2.17 -6.33 7.43
C ALA A 59 1.89 -4.83 7.34
N TYR A 60 0.65 -4.42 7.10
CA TYR A 60 0.25 -3.01 7.09
C TYR A 60 0.58 -2.31 8.41
N VAL A 61 0.12 -2.88 9.54
CA VAL A 61 0.38 -2.31 10.87
C VAL A 61 1.88 -2.25 11.16
N LYS A 62 2.64 -3.29 10.81
CA LYS A 62 4.10 -3.31 10.96
C LYS A 62 4.75 -2.19 10.17
N LEU A 63 4.39 -2.02 8.90
CA LEU A 63 4.96 -1.01 8.01
C LEU A 63 4.65 0.40 8.52
N VAL A 64 3.43 0.64 9.00
CA VAL A 64 3.02 1.92 9.60
C VAL A 64 3.84 2.21 10.86
N LYS A 65 3.95 1.25 11.79
CA LYS A 65 4.73 1.44 13.03
C LYS A 65 6.21 1.73 12.78
N GLN A 66 6.79 1.13 11.73
CA GLN A 66 8.20 1.32 11.40
C GLN A 66 8.50 2.68 10.76
N ASN A 67 7.55 3.23 9.99
CA ASN A 67 7.80 4.42 9.17
C ASN A 67 7.07 5.68 9.67
N PHE A 68 6.08 5.52 10.56
CA PHE A 68 5.16 6.59 10.99
C PHE A 68 5.00 6.77 12.49
N HIS A 69 5.80 6.10 13.32
CA HIS A 69 5.93 6.49 14.72
C HIS A 69 6.80 7.73 14.86
N SER A 70 6.27 8.73 15.56
CA SER A 70 6.93 9.98 15.97
C SER A 70 7.48 9.89 17.39
#